data_AF-A0A101HQJ3-F1
#
_entry.id   AF-A0A101HQJ3-F1
#
_cell.length_a   1.000
_cell.length_b   1.000
_cell.length_c   1.000
_cell.angle_alpha   90.00
_cell.angle_beta   90.00
_cell.angle_gamma   90.00
#
_symmetry.space_group_name_H-M   'P 1'
#
loop_
_entity.id
_entity.type
_entity.pdbx_description
1 polymer ?
#
loop_
_entity_poly.entity_id
_entity_poly.type
_entity_poly.pdbx_seq_one_letter_code
_entity_poly.pdbx_strand_id
1 'polypeptide(L)'
;MTGNASKSPNAEQRIIEKYGLDKPAVVMYFKWLGKTLKGDMGYSLTASSSVSEAIISRLPVSLELLILAIIPIIIIGSRLGIRADMYPD
;
A
#
# COMPACT_ATOMS: atom_id res chain seq x y z
N MET A 1 25.97 -0.08 23.31
CA MET A 1 25.45 0.93 24.25
C MET A 1 24.32 1.65 23.53
N THR A 2 23.05 1.25 23.64
CA THR A 2 22.04 2.09 24.32
C THR A 2 20.77 1.25 24.64
N GLY A 3 20.91 0.28 25.55
CA GLY A 3 19.77 -0.48 26.10
C GLY A 3 18.99 0.25 27.20
N ASN A 4 19.01 1.59 27.25
CA ASN A 4 18.39 2.37 28.33
C ASN A 4 17.54 3.57 27.86
N ALA A 5 17.55 3.93 26.58
CA ALA A 5 16.78 5.08 26.08
C ALA A 5 15.27 4.82 26.02
N SER A 6 14.85 3.54 26.05
CA SER A 6 13.44 3.14 26.10
C SER A 6 12.80 3.31 27.47
N LYS A 7 13.57 3.41 28.57
CA LYS A 7 13.03 3.48 29.94
C LYS A 7 12.81 4.92 30.48
N SER A 8 12.77 5.94 29.61
CA SER A 8 12.38 7.28 30.06
C SER A 8 10.85 7.40 29.98
N PRO A 9 10.11 7.54 31.11
CA PRO A 9 8.65 7.58 31.10
C PRO A 9 8.08 8.68 30.19
N ASN A 10 8.84 9.76 30.03
CA ASN A 10 8.49 10.88 29.15
C ASN A 10 8.67 10.59 27.66
N ALA A 11 9.51 9.62 27.27
CA ALA A 11 9.74 9.29 25.86
C ALA A 11 8.63 8.41 25.29
N GLU A 12 8.17 7.44 26.07
CA GLU A 12 7.08 6.54 25.70
C GLU A 12 5.75 7.31 25.57
N GLN A 13 5.42 8.16 26.53
CA GLN A 13 4.19 8.98 26.49
C GLN A 13 4.14 9.91 25.28
N ARG A 14 5.27 10.55 24.92
CA ARG A 14 5.34 11.39 23.71
C ARG A 14 5.10 10.60 22.42
N ILE A 15 5.52 9.34 22.35
CA ILE A 15 5.26 8.48 21.19
C ILE A 15 3.78 8.10 21.16
N ILE A 16 3.20 7.75 22.32
CA ILE A 16 1.78 7.39 22.45
C ILE A 16 0.88 8.54 22.00
N GLU A 17 1.13 9.76 22.47
CA GLU A 17 0.37 10.94 22.04
C GLU A 17 0.60 11.27 20.55
N LYS A 18 1.86 11.22 20.08
CA LYS A 18 2.21 11.58 18.70
C LYS A 18 1.53 10.67 17.67
N TYR A 19 1.44 9.37 17.94
CA TYR A 19 0.77 8.42 17.05
C TYR A 19 -0.69 8.16 17.44
N GLY A 20 -1.16 8.71 18.56
CA GLY A 20 -2.51 8.47 19.08
C GLY A 20 -2.77 7.02 19.47
N LEU A 21 -1.74 6.32 19.93
CA LEU A 21 -1.79 4.90 20.36
C LEU A 21 -2.71 4.68 21.58
N ASP A 22 -3.11 5.76 22.25
CA ASP A 22 -4.10 5.76 23.35
C ASP A 22 -5.55 5.74 22.84
N LYS A 23 -5.78 5.87 21.52
CA LYS A 23 -7.13 5.90 20.95
C LYS A 23 -7.62 4.51 20.56
N PRO A 24 -8.94 4.26 20.61
CA PRO A 24 -9.52 3.01 20.13
C PRO A 24 -9.09 2.73 18.67
N ALA A 25 -8.73 1.47 18.38
CA ALA A 25 -8.22 1.05 17.07
C ALA A 25 -9.13 1.47 15.91
N VAL A 26 -10.45 1.44 16.13
CA VAL A 26 -11.48 1.88 15.17
C VAL A 26 -11.29 3.35 14.78
N VAL A 27 -11.03 4.23 15.75
CA VAL A 27 -10.82 5.67 15.52
C VAL A 27 -9.53 5.91 14.74
N MET A 28 -8.46 5.18 15.05
CA MET A 28 -7.21 5.24 14.28
C MET A 28 -7.42 4.80 12.83
N TYR A 29 -8.17 3.73 12.61
CA TYR A 29 -8.48 3.21 11.28
C TYR A 29 -9.27 4.21 10.44
N PHE A 30 -10.38 4.76 10.96
CA PHE A 30 -11.17 5.74 10.22
C PHE A 30 -10.41 7.05 9.96
N LYS A 31 -9.57 7.48 10.91
CA LYS A 31 -8.70 8.66 10.71
C LYS A 31 -7.66 8.42 9.62
N TRP A 32 -7.06 7.23 9.58
CA TRP A 32 -6.13 6.83 8.52
C TRP A 32 -6.84 6.69 7.17
N LEU A 33 -8.03 6.08 7.15
CA LEU A 33 -8.83 5.90 5.94
C LEU A 33 -9.25 7.25 5.35
N GLY A 34 -9.71 8.19 6.18
CA GLY A 34 -10.06 9.54 5.73
C GLY A 34 -8.88 10.34 5.16
N LYS A 35 -7.66 10.13 5.66
CA LYS A 35 -6.44 10.72 5.09
C LYS A 35 -6.03 10.04 3.79
N THR A 36 -6.08 8.71 3.76
CA THR A 36 -5.77 7.88 2.58
C THR A 36 -6.67 8.24 1.40
N LEU A 37 -7.97 8.42 1.63
CA LEU A 37 -8.93 8.84 0.60
C LEU A 37 -8.69 10.28 0.10
N LYS A 38 -8.05 11.14 0.90
CA LYS A 38 -7.62 12.48 0.49
C LYS A 38 -6.27 12.49 -0.23
N GLY A 39 -5.66 11.32 -0.46
CA GLY A 39 -4.34 11.16 -1.07
C GLY A 39 -3.17 11.30 -0.10
N ASP A 40 -3.43 11.56 1.19
CA ASP A 40 -2.41 11.53 2.26
C ASP A 40 -2.38 10.12 2.85
N MET A 41 -1.63 9.24 2.20
CA MET A 41 -1.44 7.85 2.66
C MET A 41 -0.54 7.76 3.91
N GLY A 42 -0.09 8.90 4.44
CA GLY A 42 0.78 9.00 5.60
C GLY A 42 2.25 9.16 5.22
N TYR A 43 3.04 9.42 6.26
CA TYR A 43 4.49 9.57 6.19
C TYR A 43 5.15 8.24 6.56
N SER A 44 5.93 7.66 5.66
CA SER A 44 6.66 6.44 5.97
C SER A 44 7.90 6.79 6.79
N LEU A 45 7.95 6.37 8.05
CA LEU A 45 9.14 6.50 8.92
C LEU A 45 10.35 5.74 8.36
N THR A 46 10.12 4.73 7.52
CA THR A 46 11.17 3.89 6.92
C THR A 46 11.70 4.47 5.61
N ALA A 47 10.86 5.17 4.83
CA ALA A 47 11.24 5.72 3.53
C ALA A 47 11.53 7.24 3.56
N SER A 48 11.30 7.92 4.70
CA SER A 48 11.44 9.39 4.85
C SER A 48 10.73 10.21 3.76
N SER A 49 9.70 9.64 3.14
CA SER A 49 8.93 10.22 2.05
C SER A 49 7.44 9.91 2.21
N SER A 50 6.62 10.72 1.54
CA SER A 50 5.18 10.49 1.50
C SER A 50 4.89 9.17 0.76
N VAL A 51 4.05 8.31 1.33
CA VAL A 51 3.73 7.00 0.71
C VAL A 51 3.06 7.19 -0.65
N SER A 52 2.29 8.26 -0.81
CA SER A 52 1.68 8.68 -2.07
C SER A 52 2.70 8.89 -3.18
N GLU A 53 3.82 9.55 -2.89
CA GLU A 53 4.89 9.81 -3.88
C GLU A 53 5.66 8.53 -4.24
N ALA A 54 5.87 7.63 -3.28
CA ALA A 54 6.42 6.30 -3.53
C ALA A 54 5.51 5.43 -4.42
N ILE A 55 4.19 5.58 -4.31
CA ILE A 55 3.23 4.88 -5.18
C ILE A 55 3.21 5.49 -6.59
N ILE A 56 3.16 6.83 -6.69
CA ILE A 56 3.17 7.53 -7.98
C ILE A 56 4.44 7.24 -8.77
N SER A 57 5.60 7.16 -8.11
CA SER A 57 6.86 6.81 -8.77
C SER A 57 6.92 5.37 -9.28
N ARG A 58 6.18 4.42 -8.68
CA ARG A 58 6.15 3.00 -9.08
C ARG A 58 5.00 2.65 -10.02
N LEU A 59 3.98 3.51 -10.10
CA LEU A 59 2.83 3.37 -10.98
C LEU A 59 3.22 3.18 -12.47
N PRO A 60 4.14 3.99 -13.06
CA PRO A 60 4.53 3.86 -14.46
C PRO A 60 5.08 2.48 -14.82
N VAL A 61 5.98 1.94 -13.98
CA VAL A 61 6.57 0.60 -14.19
C VAL A 61 5.49 -0.49 -14.18
N SER A 62 4.51 -0.38 -13.30
CA SER A 62 3.40 -1.34 -13.24
C SER A 62 2.49 -1.25 -14.47
N LEU A 63 2.27 -0.04 -14.99
CA LEU A 63 1.49 0.19 -16.22
C LEU A 63 2.22 -0.36 -17.45
N GLU A 64 3.54 -0.19 -17.54
CA GLU A 64 4.34 -0.78 -18.62
C GLU A 64 4.21 -2.31 -18.64
N LEU A 65 4.33 -2.95 -17.48
CA LEU A 65 4.12 -4.39 -17.34
C LEU A 65 2.70 -4.82 -17.70
N LEU A 66 1.69 -4.04 -17.29
CA LEU A 66 0.29 -4.31 -17.65
C LEU A 66 0.11 -4.29 -19.17
N ILE A 67 0.61 -3.25 -19.84
CA ILE A 67 0.49 -3.10 -21.30
C ILE A 67 1.20 -4.25 -22.03
N LEU A 68 2.39 -4.64 -21.56
CA LEU A 68 3.12 -5.78 -22.11
C LEU A 68 2.37 -7.10 -21.89
N ALA A 69 1.65 -7.26 -20.78
CA ALA A 69 0.87 -8.46 -20.48
C ALA A 69 -0.40 -8.58 -21.33
N ILE A 70 -1.00 -7.47 -21.78
CA ILE A 70 -2.23 -7.49 -22.58
C ILE A 70 -2.04 -8.25 -23.89
N ILE A 71 -0.89 -8.11 -24.56
CA ILE A 71 -0.62 -8.75 -25.86
C ILE A 71 -0.74 -10.28 -25.79
N PRO A 72 0.02 -10.99 -24.93
CA PRO A 72 -0.13 -12.43 -24.80
C PRO A 72 -1.50 -12.84 -24.24
N ILE A 73 -2.12 -12.05 -23.36
CA ILE A 73 -3.48 -12.32 -22.85
C ILE A 73 -4.48 -12.39 -23.99
N ILE A 74 -4.47 -11.42 -24.91
CA ILE A 74 -5.40 -11.40 -26.05
C ILE A 74 -5.11 -12.59 -26.98
N ILE A 75 -3.84 -12.84 -27.31
CA ILE A 75 -3.47 -13.90 -28.26
C ILE A 75 -3.82 -15.28 -27.70
N ILE A 76 -3.40 -15.57 -26.47
CA ILE A 76 -3.58 -16.87 -25.82
C ILE A 76 -5.03 -17.04 -25.39
N GLY A 77 -5.63 -16.03 -24.75
CA GLY A 77 -7.01 -16.05 -24.28
C GLY A 77 -8.00 -16.23 -25.43
N SER A 78 -7.82 -15.52 -26.54
CA SER A 78 -8.66 -15.71 -27.74
C SER A 78 -8.49 -17.10 -28.34
N ARG A 79 -7.24 -17.57 -28.51
CA ARG A 79 -6.95 -18.94 -29.02
C ARG A 79 -7.55 -20.02 -28.14
N LEU A 80 -7.47 -19.90 -26.82
CA LEU A 80 -8.02 -20.87 -25.87
C LEU A 80 -9.55 -20.81 -25.83
N GLY A 81 -10.13 -19.61 -25.87
CA GLY A 81 -11.59 -19.42 -25.91
C GLY A 81 -12.22 -20.09 -27.13
N ILE A 82 -11.62 -19.89 -28.32
CA ILE A 82 -12.09 -20.55 -29.55
C ILE A 82 -11.95 -22.08 -29.47
N ARG A 83 -10.85 -22.59 -28.89
CA ARG A 83 -10.69 -24.05 -28.73
C ARG A 83 -11.70 -24.62 -27.74
N ALA A 84 -11.97 -23.94 -26.63
CA ALA A 84 -12.94 -24.38 -25.64
C ALA A 84 -14.35 -24.45 -26.23
N ASP A 85 -14.72 -23.49 -27.08
CA ASP A 85 -16.01 -23.49 -27.79
C ASP A 85 -16.15 -24.68 -28.76
N MET A 86 -15.05 -25.11 -29.39
CA MET A 86 -15.06 -26.24 -30.33
C MET A 86 -15.08 -27.63 -29.67
N TYR A 87 -14.81 -27.74 -28.36
CA TYR A 87 -14.95 -28.99 -27.61
C TYR A 87 -15.96 -28.81 -26.46
N PRO A 88 -17.26 -28.67 -26.78
CA PRO A 88 -18.33 -28.67 -25.79
C PRO A 88 -18.69 -30.11 -25.42
N ASP A 89 -17.77 -30.83 -24.77
CA ASP A 89 -18.03 -32.15 -24.18
C ASP A 89 -17.92 -32.09 -22.65
#